data_AF-A0A368F6R8-F1
#
_entry.id   AF-A0A368F6R8-F1
#
_cell.length_a   1.000
_cell.length_b   1.000
_cell.length_c   1.000
_cell.angle_alpha   90.00
_cell.angle_beta   90.00
_cell.angle_gamma   90.00
#
_symmetry.space_group_name_H-M   'P 1'
#
loop_
_entity.id
_entity.type
_entity.pdbx_description
1 polymer ?
#
loop_
_entity_poly.entity_id
_entity_poly.type
_entity_poly.pdbx_seq_one_letter_code
_entity_poly.pdbx_strand_id
1 'polypeptide(L)'
;MGLARDDCASLKFRAEGQSVVCAVLLSDDPPTIRDDTGTATLCSLPTNVLAEVGDTCLFLFDCSVQPPKCLRVTAIPHDLAPVMHYQLMKFRGSEVKSMGVSWVFEHEKTAKEVERLLEGGGAEQIGTFTVDCLPYIPNDKVSQ
;
A
#
# COMPACT_ATOMS: atom_id res chain seq x y z
N MET A 1 6.74 7.79 -16.45
CA MET A 1 6.60 6.32 -16.37
C MET A 1 5.68 5.99 -15.22
N GLY A 2 4.72 5.08 -15.41
CA GLY A 2 3.71 4.77 -14.39
C GLY A 2 4.27 3.98 -13.21
N LEU A 3 3.66 4.16 -12.03
CA LEU A 3 3.92 3.32 -10.86
C LEU A 3 3.34 1.93 -11.11
N ALA A 4 4.20 0.91 -11.12
CA ALA A 4 3.74 -0.45 -11.32
C ALA A 4 3.65 -1.21 -9.99
N ARG A 5 3.01 -2.37 -10.01
CA ARG A 5 2.67 -3.16 -8.82
C ARG A 5 3.15 -4.58 -9.04
N ASP A 6 4.15 -4.98 -8.27
CA ASP A 6 4.81 -6.28 -8.38
C ASP A 6 4.53 -7.16 -7.17
N ASP A 7 4.97 -8.40 -7.28
CA ASP A 7 5.23 -9.29 -6.15
C ASP A 7 6.74 -9.53 -6.01
N CYS A 8 7.14 -10.25 -4.96
CA CYS A 8 8.52 -10.58 -4.68
C CYS A 8 9.17 -11.38 -5.82
N ALA A 9 8.39 -12.19 -6.55
CA ALA A 9 8.89 -12.95 -7.69
C ALA A 9 9.14 -12.09 -8.93
N SER A 10 8.32 -11.07 -9.20
CA SER A 10 8.41 -10.21 -10.39
C SER A 10 9.31 -9.00 -10.18
N LEU A 11 9.46 -8.52 -8.95
CA LEU A 11 10.27 -7.35 -8.58
C LEU A 11 11.71 -7.45 -9.09
N LYS A 12 12.32 -8.64 -9.02
CA LYS A 12 13.70 -8.89 -9.45
C LYS A 12 13.93 -8.76 -10.97
N PHE A 13 12.87 -8.81 -11.77
CA PHE A 13 12.97 -8.71 -13.23
C PHE A 13 12.72 -7.30 -13.74
N ARG A 14 12.33 -6.35 -12.86
CA ARG A 14 12.05 -4.97 -13.28
C ARG A 14 13.35 -4.18 -13.40
N ALA A 15 13.64 -3.71 -14.61
CA ALA A 15 14.89 -3.02 -14.92
C ALA A 15 14.85 -1.49 -14.69
N GLU A 16 13.66 -0.89 -14.62
CA GLU A 16 13.52 0.56 -14.49
C GLU A 16 12.17 0.95 -13.83
N GLY A 17 12.08 2.21 -13.42
CA GLY A 17 10.85 2.80 -12.88
C GLY A 17 10.61 2.47 -11.41
N GLN A 18 9.37 2.68 -10.96
CA GLN A 18 8.97 2.45 -9.58
C GLN A 18 7.99 1.29 -9.46
N SER A 19 8.10 0.54 -8.37
CA SER A 19 7.21 -0.58 -8.08
C SER A 19 6.72 -0.55 -6.64
N VAL A 20 5.47 -0.97 -6.42
CA VAL A 20 4.93 -1.25 -5.08
C VAL A 20 4.74 -2.75 -4.90
N VAL A 21 5.17 -3.26 -3.76
CA VAL A 21 4.96 -4.65 -3.32
C VAL A 21 4.31 -4.64 -1.94
N CYS A 22 3.28 -5.47 -1.72
CA CYS A 22 2.77 -5.77 -0.38
C CYS A 22 3.37 -7.08 0.08
N ALA A 23 4.14 -7.04 1.15
CA ALA A 23 4.85 -8.20 1.68
C ALA A 23 5.00 -8.08 3.19
N VAL A 24 5.34 -9.19 3.83
CA VAL A 24 5.75 -9.22 5.23
C VAL A 24 7.24 -8.95 5.32
N LEU A 25 7.64 -8.05 6.23
CA LEU A 25 9.05 -7.86 6.58
C LEU A 25 9.53 -9.07 7.38
N LEU A 26 10.49 -9.84 6.87
CA LEU A 26 11.02 -11.04 7.54
C LEU A 26 12.30 -10.80 8.33
N SER A 27 13.13 -9.88 7.86
CA SER A 27 14.44 -9.58 8.44
C SER A 27 14.80 -8.16 8.08
N ASP A 28 15.46 -7.45 8.99
CA ASP A 28 16.00 -6.10 8.81
C ASP A 28 17.50 -6.10 8.49
N ASP A 29 18.23 -7.18 8.82
CA ASP A 29 19.64 -7.38 8.45
C ASP A 29 19.96 -8.84 8.04
N PRO A 30 20.15 -9.14 6.74
CA PRO A 30 19.87 -8.28 5.59
C PRO A 30 18.35 -8.09 5.38
N PRO A 31 17.89 -6.92 4.92
CA PRO A 31 16.49 -6.65 4.66
C PRO A 31 15.86 -7.69 3.73
N THR A 32 14.86 -8.41 4.22
CA THR A 32 14.19 -9.47 3.45
C THR A 32 12.68 -9.37 3.61
N ILE A 33 11.97 -9.43 2.49
CA ILE A 33 10.50 -9.39 2.45
C ILE A 33 9.95 -10.67 1.83
N ARG A 34 8.70 -11.02 2.17
CA ARG A 34 8.00 -12.19 1.64
C ARG A 34 6.53 -11.91 1.36
N ASP A 35 6.08 -12.34 0.19
CA ASP A 35 4.66 -12.49 -0.12
C ASP A 35 4.34 -13.95 -0.51
N ASP A 36 3.16 -14.17 -1.08
CA ASP A 36 2.68 -15.48 -1.53
C ASP A 36 3.47 -16.05 -2.71
N THR A 37 4.19 -15.20 -3.45
CA THR A 37 4.95 -15.61 -4.65
C THR A 37 6.42 -15.93 -4.36
N GLY A 38 6.94 -15.44 -3.24
CA GLY A 38 8.29 -15.78 -2.80
C GLY A 38 8.91 -14.74 -1.88
N THR A 39 10.24 -14.72 -1.86
CA THR A 39 11.05 -13.82 -1.03
C THR A 39 11.93 -12.93 -1.89
N ALA A 40 12.08 -11.67 -1.48
CA ALA A 40 13.01 -10.73 -2.09
C ALA A 40 13.94 -10.13 -1.02
N THR A 41 15.24 -10.15 -1.29
CA THR A 41 16.26 -9.47 -0.47
C THR A 41 16.49 -8.08 -1.02
N LEU A 42 16.50 -7.07 -0.14
CA LEU A 42 16.64 -5.67 -0.50
C LEU A 42 18.06 -5.18 -0.18
N CYS A 43 18.49 -4.12 -0.86
CA CYS A 43 19.77 -3.49 -0.57
C CYS A 43 19.81 -2.83 0.81
N SER A 44 18.74 -2.10 1.16
CA SER A 44 18.62 -1.35 2.42
C SER A 44 17.17 -0.98 2.67
N LEU A 45 16.78 -0.87 3.94
CA LEU A 45 15.55 -0.19 4.36
C LEU A 45 15.79 1.32 4.53
N PRO A 46 14.76 2.17 4.34
CA PRO A 46 14.85 3.58 4.69
C PRO A 46 15.18 3.79 6.18
N THR A 47 15.82 4.92 6.52
CA THR A 47 16.34 5.18 7.88
C THR A 47 15.25 5.36 8.95
N ASN A 48 14.02 5.71 8.54
CA ASN A 48 12.90 6.02 9.44
C ASN A 48 11.73 5.05 9.26
N VAL A 49 12.02 3.75 9.16
CA VAL A 49 10.99 2.72 9.00
C VAL A 49 10.36 2.42 10.36
N LEU A 50 9.04 2.61 10.45
CA LEU A 50 8.22 2.26 11.62
C LEU A 50 7.69 0.82 11.57
N ALA A 51 8.12 0.03 10.59
CA ALA A 51 7.71 -1.36 10.43
C ALA A 51 8.66 -2.30 11.17
N GLU A 52 8.10 -3.27 11.89
CA GLU A 52 8.84 -4.29 12.61
C GLU A 52 8.85 -5.62 11.82
N VAL A 53 9.78 -6.51 12.17
CA VAL A 53 9.79 -7.86 11.63
C VAL A 53 8.47 -8.57 11.97
N GLY A 54 7.79 -9.07 10.95
CA GLY A 54 6.46 -9.66 11.03
C GLY A 54 5.33 -8.76 10.52
N ASP A 55 5.59 -7.46 10.32
CA ASP A 55 4.57 -6.54 9.82
C ASP A 55 4.32 -6.74 8.33
N THR A 56 3.04 -6.72 7.95
CA THR A 56 2.65 -6.58 6.54
C THR A 56 2.81 -5.11 6.15
N CYS A 57 3.57 -4.84 5.10
CA CYS A 57 3.87 -3.48 4.67
C CYS A 57 3.69 -3.29 3.16
N LEU A 58 3.42 -2.05 2.77
CA LEU A 58 3.63 -1.58 1.40
C LEU A 58 5.05 -1.07 1.26
N PHE A 59 5.81 -1.69 0.36
CA PHE A 59 7.17 -1.31 0.00
C PHE A 59 7.17 -0.61 -1.35
N LEU A 60 7.65 0.64 -1.39
CA LEU A 60 7.90 1.37 -2.63
C LEU A 60 9.37 1.21 -3.01
N PHE A 61 9.61 0.77 -4.24
CA PHE A 61 10.93 0.55 -4.81
C PHE A 61 11.24 1.50 -5.95
N ASP A 62 12.51 1.91 -6.03
CA ASP A 62 13.15 2.36 -7.26
C ASP A 62 13.89 1.16 -7.87
N CYS A 63 13.42 0.73 -9.04
CA CYS A 63 13.95 -0.41 -9.79
C CYS A 63 15.05 0.00 -10.78
N SER A 64 15.41 1.29 -10.86
CA SER A 64 16.50 1.79 -11.71
C SER A 64 17.89 1.36 -11.21
N VAL A 65 17.94 0.73 -10.03
CA VAL A 65 19.15 0.20 -9.37
C VAL A 65 18.89 -1.24 -8.96
N GLN A 66 19.91 -2.10 -9.00
CA GLN A 66 19.81 -3.52 -8.66
C GLN A 66 20.84 -3.90 -7.57
N PRO A 67 20.44 -4.53 -6.46
CA PRO A 67 19.07 -4.82 -6.01
C PRO A 67 18.16 -3.58 -5.91
N PRO A 68 16.83 -3.70 -6.07
CA PRO A 68 15.91 -2.57 -6.00
C PRO A 68 16.04 -1.80 -4.69
N LYS A 69 16.09 -0.48 -4.78
CA LYS A 69 16.24 0.39 -3.60
C LYS A 69 14.87 0.66 -3.00
N CYS A 70 14.68 0.27 -1.74
CA CYS A 70 13.46 0.61 -1.01
C CYS A 70 13.45 2.11 -0.68
N LEU A 71 12.48 2.84 -1.22
CA LEU A 71 12.30 4.28 -1.00
C LEU A 71 11.43 4.56 0.21
N ARG A 72 10.40 3.73 0.42
CA ARG A 72 9.42 3.93 1.48
C ARG A 72 8.82 2.60 1.92
N VAL A 73 8.60 2.49 3.23
CA VAL A 73 7.86 1.38 3.86
C VAL A 73 6.67 1.98 4.59
N THR A 74 5.50 1.38 4.43
CA THR A 74 4.29 1.76 5.14
C THR A 74 3.67 0.53 5.76
N ALA A 75 3.75 0.41 7.09
CA ALA A 75 3.11 -0.67 7.83
C ALA A 75 1.58 -0.61 7.61
N ILE A 76 1.00 -1.78 7.36
CA ILE A 76 -0.44 -1.94 7.15
C ILE A 76 -1.02 -2.52 8.44
N PRO A 77 -2.04 -1.89 9.04
CA PRO A 77 -2.78 -2.50 10.13
C PRO A 77 -3.27 -3.89 9.72
N HIS A 78 -3.18 -4.87 10.63
CA HIS A 78 -3.50 -6.27 10.33
C HIS A 78 -4.89 -6.43 9.66
N ASP A 79 -5.88 -5.67 10.13
CA ASP A 79 -7.26 -5.71 9.61
C ASP A 79 -7.39 -5.19 8.16
N LEU A 80 -6.42 -4.38 7.71
CA LEU A 80 -6.37 -3.82 6.36
C LEU A 80 -5.49 -4.62 5.39
N ALA A 81 -4.71 -5.58 5.88
CA ALA A 81 -3.84 -6.41 5.04
C ALA A 81 -4.61 -7.13 3.91
N PRO A 82 -5.79 -7.76 4.15
CA PRO A 82 -6.56 -8.40 3.09
C PRO A 82 -7.04 -7.41 2.01
N VAL A 83 -7.41 -6.18 2.43
CA VAL A 83 -7.87 -5.12 1.51
C VAL A 83 -6.73 -4.69 0.60
N MET A 84 -5.53 -4.48 1.16
CA MET A 84 -4.37 -4.05 0.37
C MET A 84 -3.90 -5.14 -0.59
N HIS A 85 -3.88 -6.40 -0.15
CA HIS A 85 -3.57 -7.53 -1.01
C HIS A 85 -4.55 -7.62 -2.19
N TYR A 86 -5.86 -7.50 -1.90
CA TYR A 86 -6.89 -7.50 -2.93
C TYR A 86 -6.75 -6.35 -3.93
N GLN A 87 -6.49 -5.13 -3.47
CA GLN A 87 -6.28 -3.97 -4.36
C GLN A 87 -5.11 -4.22 -5.32
N LEU A 88 -4.00 -4.75 -4.82
CA LEU A 88 -2.85 -5.09 -5.65
C LEU A 88 -3.18 -6.20 -6.66
N MET A 89 -3.88 -7.26 -6.25
CA MET A 89 -4.32 -8.33 -7.16
C MET A 89 -5.26 -7.82 -8.27
N LYS A 90 -6.20 -6.92 -7.94
CA LYS A 90 -7.10 -6.31 -8.93
C LYS A 90 -6.35 -5.52 -9.99
N PHE A 91 -5.37 -4.71 -9.58
CA PHE A 91 -4.56 -3.94 -10.52
C PHE A 91 -3.64 -4.82 -11.39
N ARG A 92 -3.30 -6.02 -10.93
CA ARG A 92 -2.49 -7.00 -11.68
C ARG A 92 -3.27 -7.77 -12.75
N GLY A 93 -4.58 -7.57 -12.87
CA GLY A 93 -5.38 -8.09 -14.00
C GLY A 93 -6.17 -9.38 -13.72
N SER A 94 -6.40 -9.75 -12.47
CA SER A 94 -7.34 -10.85 -12.15
C SER A 94 -8.79 -10.36 -12.16
N GLU A 95 -9.66 -10.99 -12.95
CA GLU A 95 -11.11 -10.74 -13.05
C GLU A 95 -11.86 -11.08 -11.75
N VAL A 96 -11.59 -10.35 -10.68
CA VAL A 96 -12.39 -10.44 -9.46
C VAL A 96 -13.51 -9.40 -9.56
N LYS A 97 -14.76 -9.87 -9.59
CA LYS A 97 -16.02 -9.10 -9.59
C LYS A 97 -15.85 -7.73 -8.94
N SER A 98 -16.26 -6.70 -9.67
CA SER A 98 -16.18 -5.30 -9.26
C SER A 98 -16.85 -5.07 -7.91
N MET A 99 -16.07 -5.11 -6.82
CA MET A 99 -16.39 -4.39 -5.59
C MET A 99 -15.96 -2.93 -5.71
N GLY A 100 -16.82 -2.03 -5.23
CA GLY A 100 -16.66 -0.58 -5.30
C GLY A 100 -15.31 -0.11 -4.73
N VAL A 101 -14.70 0.83 -5.43
CA VAL A 101 -13.47 1.50 -4.99
C VAL A 101 -13.88 2.78 -4.28
N SER A 102 -13.36 3.00 -3.08
CA SER A 102 -13.52 4.27 -2.36
C SER A 102 -12.27 5.11 -2.56
N TRP A 103 -12.45 6.39 -2.89
CA TRP A 103 -11.36 7.36 -3.07
C TRP A 103 -11.49 8.44 -1.99
N VAL A 104 -10.37 8.77 -1.34
CA VAL A 104 -10.27 9.89 -0.41
C VAL A 104 -9.48 10.99 -1.11
N PHE A 105 -10.05 12.20 -1.16
CA PHE A 105 -9.41 13.37 -1.75
C PHE A 105 -9.20 14.41 -0.66
N GLU A 106 -7.99 14.95 -0.56
CA GLU A 106 -7.75 16.22 0.12
C GLU A 106 -8.01 17.34 -0.89
N HIS A 107 -8.85 18.31 -0.55
CA HIS A 107 -9.20 19.42 -1.43
C HIS A 107 -9.32 20.71 -0.62
N GLU A 108 -8.86 21.83 -1.21
CA GLU A 108 -9.00 23.18 -0.64
C GLU A 108 -10.45 23.70 -0.62
N LYS A 109 -11.38 23.02 -1.31
CA LYS A 109 -12.79 23.41 -1.38
C LYS A 109 -13.52 22.89 -0.16
N THR A 110 -14.59 23.58 0.21
CA THR A 110 -15.48 23.10 1.27
C THR A 110 -16.20 21.81 0.83
N ALA A 111 -16.59 20.97 1.80
CA ALA A 111 -17.34 19.73 1.52
C ALA A 111 -18.57 19.98 0.62
N LYS A 112 -19.33 21.04 0.89
CA LYS A 112 -20.51 21.44 0.10
C LYS A 112 -20.21 21.77 -1.36
N GLU A 113 -19.05 22.37 -1.63
CA GLU A 113 -18.66 22.68 -3.01
C GLU A 113 -18.26 21.43 -3.78
N VAL A 114 -17.61 20.48 -3.11
CA VAL A 114 -17.28 19.17 -3.69
C VAL A 114 -18.55 18.36 -3.96
N GLU A 115 -19.47 18.30 -3.00
CA GLU A 115 -20.77 17.65 -3.13
C GLU A 115 -21.53 18.18 -4.35
N ARG A 116 -21.67 19.50 -4.49
CA ARG A 116 -22.34 20.13 -5.65
C ARG A 116 -21.72 19.77 -6.99
N LEU A 117 -20.38 19.65 -7.06
CA LEU A 117 -19.69 19.28 -8.29
C LEU A 117 -19.96 17.82 -8.66
N LEU A 118 -19.97 16.93 -7.66
CA LEU A 118 -20.27 15.51 -7.86
C LEU A 118 -21.73 15.31 -8.28
N GLU A 119 -22.67 15.95 -7.59
CA GLU A 119 -24.09 15.94 -7.94
C GLU A 119 -24.35 16.52 -9.34
N GLY A 120 -23.67 17.62 -9.69
CA GLY A 120 -23.71 18.19 -11.03
C GLY A 120 -23.15 17.25 -12.11
N GLY A 121 -22.27 16.32 -11.73
CA GLY A 121 -21.77 15.24 -12.56
C GLY A 121 -22.65 13.97 -12.58
N GLY A 122 -23.80 13.99 -11.89
CA GLY A 122 -24.73 12.87 -11.80
C GLY A 122 -24.46 11.90 -10.65
N ALA A 123 -23.62 12.26 -9.69
CA ALA A 123 -23.45 11.47 -8.47
C ALA A 123 -24.69 11.62 -7.56
N GLU A 124 -25.01 10.56 -6.82
CA GLU A 124 -26.08 10.54 -5.83
C GLU A 124 -25.49 10.37 -4.43
N GLN A 125 -25.96 11.17 -3.46
CA GLN A 125 -25.60 10.98 -2.06
C GLN A 125 -26.36 9.78 -1.48
N ILE A 126 -25.64 8.69 -1.26
CA ILE A 126 -26.20 7.45 -0.70
C ILE A 126 -26.22 7.42 0.84
N GLY A 127 -25.48 8.32 1.48
CA GLY A 127 -25.41 8.41 2.94
C GLY A 127 -24.22 9.25 3.43
N THR A 128 -24.21 9.50 4.74
CA THR A 128 -23.08 10.13 5.44
C THR A 128 -22.56 9.13 6.46
N PHE A 129 -21.26 8.87 6.41
CA PHE A 129 -20.60 7.90 7.29
C PHE A 129 -19.58 8.64 8.15
N THR A 130 -19.60 8.36 9.45
CA THR A 130 -18.55 8.83 10.36
C THR A 130 -17.38 7.86 10.28
N VAL A 131 -16.17 8.39 10.09
CA VAL A 131 -14.94 7.60 10.02
C VAL A 131 -14.04 8.04 11.16
N ASP A 132 -13.66 7.10 12.02
CA ASP A 132 -12.68 7.34 13.06
C ASP A 132 -11.27 7.32 12.46
N CYS A 133 -10.64 8.48 12.37
CA CYS A 133 -9.27 8.64 11.89
C CYS A 133 -8.28 8.56 13.06
N LEU A 134 -8.13 7.37 13.65
CA LEU A 134 -7.10 7.13 14.66
C LEU A 134 -5.77 6.83 13.96
N PRO A 135 -4.70 7.62 14.16
CA PRO A 135 -3.40 7.31 13.60
C PRO A 135 -2.90 5.98 14.15
N TYR A 136 -2.49 5.08 13.27
CA TYR A 136 -1.86 3.83 13.68
C TYR A 136 -0.47 4.12 14.25
N ILE A 137 -0.26 3.78 15.53
CA ILE A 137 1.03 3.83 16.20
C ILE A 137 1.48 2.38 16.41
N PRO A 138 2.48 1.88 15.67
CA PRO A 138 3.05 0.57 15.91
C PRO A 138 3.81 0.58 17.25
N ASN A 139 3.09 0.22 18.33
CA ASN A 139 3.55 -0.38 19.60
C ASN A 139 2.49 -0.43 20.70
N ASP A 140 1.20 -0.18 20.41
CA ASP A 140 0.10 -0.46 21.36
C ASP A 140 -0.23 -1.96 21.49
N LYS A 141 0.77 -2.84 21.40
CA LYS A 141 0.66 -4.19 21.96
C LYS A 141 0.84 -4.08 23.47
N VAL A 142 -0.28 -3.71 24.08
CA VAL A 142 -0.67 -4.02 25.46
C VAL A 142 0.05 -5.28 25.93
N SER A 143 0.92 -5.12 26.92
CA SER A 143 1.42 -6.23 27.72
C SER A 143 0.21 -7.00 28.27
N GLN A 144 0.00 -8.23 27.80
CA GLN A 144 -0.81 -9.23 28.49
C GLN A 144 0.10 -10.38 28.90
#